data_AF-A0A6J4TJZ0-F1
#
_entry.id   AF-A0A6J4TJZ0-F1
#
_cell.length_a   1.000
_cell.length_b   1.000
_cell.length_c   1.000
_cell.angle_alpha   90.00
_cell.angle_beta   90.00
_cell.angle_gamma   90.00
#
_symmetry.space_group_name_H-M   'P 1'
#
loop_
_entity.id
_entity.type
_entity.pdbx_description
1 polymer ?
#
loop_
_entity_poly.entity_id
_entity_poly.type
_entity_poly.pdbx_seq_one_letter_code
_entity_poly.pdbx_strand_id
1 'polypeptide(L)' 'MSYTSLEECLLDLEKHNYLIRIREEVDPYLEMAAIHLRVHEAGGPALLFENVKGTKYRAASNIFGSLERSKFIFRDTLA' A
#
# COMPACT_ATOMS: atom_id res chain seq x y z
N MET A 1 15.40 10.66 -5.67
CA MET A 1 14.41 9.89 -4.88
C MET A 1 14.14 10.70 -3.63
N SER A 2 12.95 11.26 -3.45
CA SER A 2 12.68 12.03 -2.23
C SER A 2 12.54 11.14 -0.99
N TYR A 3 12.17 9.87 -1.15
CA TYR A 3 12.17 8.89 -0.07
C TYR A 3 13.51 8.18 0.08
N THR A 4 13.96 8.07 1.32
CA THR A 4 15.14 7.31 1.75
C THR A 4 14.85 5.83 1.99
N SER A 5 13.57 5.47 2.15
CA SER A 5 13.13 4.08 2.37
C SER A 5 11.68 3.85 1.91
N LEU A 6 11.29 2.58 1.79
CA LEU A 6 9.89 2.21 1.54
C LEU A 6 8.98 2.65 2.70
N GLU A 7 9.41 2.53 3.95
CA GLU A 7 8.62 2.95 5.12
C GLU A 7 8.28 4.44 5.05
N GLU A 8 9.24 5.28 4.66
CA GLU A 8 9.02 6.72 4.48
C GLU A 8 7.96 7.02 3.41
N CYS A 9 8.00 6.28 2.29
CA CYS A 9 6.98 6.36 1.24
C CYS A 9 5.60 5.95 1.79
N LEU A 10 5.51 4.84 2.55
CA LEU A 10 4.24 4.37 3.11
C LEU A 10 3.63 5.37 4.11
N LEU A 11 4.46 5.99 4.97
CA LEU A 11 4.01 7.01 5.91
C LEU A 11 3.50 8.27 5.20
N ASP A 12 4.16 8.67 4.11
CA ASP A 12 3.73 9.82 3.33
C ASP A 12 2.43 9.55 2.55
N LEU A 13 2.26 8.34 2.02
CA LEU A 13 0.98 7.91 1.44
C LEU A 13 -0.15 7.92 2.48
N GLU A 14 0.11 7.44 3.70
CA GLU A 14 -0.87 7.46 4.80
C GLU A 14 -1.27 8.89 5.16
N LYS A 15 -0.30 9.78 5.33
CA LYS A 15 -0.54 11.20 5.64
C LYS A 15 -1.45 11.90 4.63
N HIS A 16 -1.42 11.44 3.37
CA HIS A 16 -2.21 12.00 2.28
C HIS A 16 -3.45 11.16 1.92
N ASN A 17 -3.86 10.23 2.78
CA ASN A 17 -5.01 9.34 2.58
C ASN A 17 -4.90 8.42 1.35
N TYR A 18 -3.69 8.20 0.84
CA TYR A 18 -3.42 7.25 -0.24
C TYR A 18 -3.12 5.84 0.25
N LEU A 19 -3.07 5.60 1.57
CA LEU A 19 -2.83 4.30 2.17
C LEU A 19 -3.83 4.07 3.31
N ILE A 20 -4.31 2.83 3.42
CA ILE A 20 -5.09 2.35 4.57
C ILE A 20 -4.38 1.18 5.24
N ARG A 21 -4.48 1.12 6.57
CA ARG A 21 -3.99 0.00 7.39
C ARG A 21 -5.09 -1.02 7.60
N ILE A 22 -4.78 -2.29 7.38
CA ILE A 22 -5.61 -3.44 7.71
C ILE A 22 -5.00 -4.08 8.97
N ARG A 23 -5.71 -3.97 10.10
CA ARG A 23 -5.22 -4.37 11.43
C ARG A 23 -5.62 -5.79 11.80
N GLU A 24 -6.72 -6.24 11.22
CA GLU A 24 -7.24 -7.58 11.34
C GLU A 24 -6.23 -8.59 10.80
N GLU A 25 -6.19 -9.79 11.39
CA GLU A 25 -5.38 -10.88 10.85
C GLU A 25 -5.91 -11.28 9.48
N VAL A 26 -5.03 -11.30 8.47
CA VAL A 26 -5.37 -11.71 7.10
C VAL A 26 -4.53 -12.90 6.68
N ASP A 27 -5.16 -13.89 6.04
CA ASP A 27 -4.48 -15.04 5.48
C ASP A 27 -3.70 -14.64 4.19
N PRO A 28 -2.38 -14.87 4.12
CA PRO A 28 -1.64 -14.60 2.89
C PRO A 28 -2.07 -15.52 1.74
N TYR A 29 -2.70 -16.67 2.04
CA TYR A 29 -3.20 -17.58 1.03
C TYR A 29 -4.52 -17.07 0.45
N LEU A 30 -4.42 -16.40 -0.69
CA LEU A 30 -5.52 -15.89 -1.54
C LEU A 30 -6.40 -14.79 -0.92
N GLU A 31 -6.53 -14.68 0.40
CA GLU A 31 -7.35 -13.62 1.02
C GLU A 31 -6.74 -12.23 0.79
N MET A 32 -5.44 -12.04 1.09
CA MET A 32 -4.74 -10.79 0.77
C MET A 32 -4.84 -10.41 -0.71
N ALA A 33 -4.76 -11.40 -1.60
CA ALA A 33 -4.88 -11.19 -3.05
C ALA A 33 -6.30 -10.77 -3.44
N ALA A 34 -7.33 -11.39 -2.85
CA ALA A 34 -8.72 -11.03 -3.09
C ALA A 34 -9.05 -9.61 -2.59
N ILE A 35 -8.52 -9.22 -1.42
CA ILE A 35 -8.64 -7.86 -0.90
C ILE A 35 -7.95 -6.87 -1.85
N HIS A 36 -6.71 -7.16 -2.25
CA HIS A 36 -5.97 -6.33 -3.19
C HIS A 36 -6.74 -6.11 -4.49
N LEU A 37 -7.25 -7.19 -5.11
CA LEU A 37 -7.96 -7.12 -6.38
C LEU A 37 -9.17 -6.19 -6.30
N ARG A 38 -10.02 -6.38 -5.27
CA ARG A 38 -11.22 -5.55 -5.08
C ARG A 38 -10.87 -4.07 -4.87
N VAL A 39 -9.82 -3.79 -4.10
CA VAL A 39 -9.37 -2.43 -3.87
C VAL A 39 -8.80 -1.82 -5.16
N HIS A 40 -8.02 -2.58 -5.93
CA HIS A 40 -7.46 -2.12 -7.19
C HIS A 40 -8.56 -1.81 -8.22
N GLU A 41 -9.53 -2.72 -8.42
CA GLU A 41 -10.66 -2.53 -9.33
C GLU A 41 -11.53 -1.32 -8.96
N ALA A 42 -11.65 -1.02 -7.66
CA ALA A 42 -12.35 0.16 -7.17
C ALA A 42 -11.51 1.46 -7.23
N GLY A 43 -10.29 1.43 -7.76
CA GLY A 43 -9.39 2.59 -7.77
C GLY A 43 -8.93 3.03 -6.37
N GLY A 44 -8.96 2.11 -5.41
CA GLY A 44 -8.75 2.39 -3.99
C GLY A 44 -7.29 2.65 -3.58
N PRO A 45 -7.06 2.90 -2.27
CA PRO A 45 -5.77 3.26 -1.71
C PRO A 45 -4.75 2.09 -1.74
N ALA A 46 -3.49 2.39 -1.46
CA ALA A 46 -2.51 1.40 -1.07
C ALA A 46 -2.93 0.70 0.24
N LEU A 47 -2.48 -0.54 0.43
CA LEU A 47 -2.84 -1.37 1.56
C LEU A 47 -1.59 -1.70 2.38
N LEU A 48 -1.67 -1.53 3.70
CA LEU A 48 -0.68 -2.04 4.64
C LEU A 48 -1.35 -3.06 5.56
N PHE A 49 -1.04 -4.34 5.35
CA PHE A 49 -1.47 -5.44 6.21
C PHE A 49 -0.54 -5.51 7.41
N GLU A 50 -1.06 -5.18 8.60
CA GLU A 50 -0.27 -5.12 9.84
C GLU A 50 -0.14 -6.49 10.51
N ASN A 51 -1.12 -7.38 10.30
CA ASN A 51 -1.14 -8.72 10.87
C ASN A 51 -1.37 -9.76 9.77
N VAL A 52 -0.30 -10.41 9.32
CA VAL A 52 -0.35 -11.47 8.30
C VAL A 52 -0.17 -12.82 8.99
N LYS A 53 -1.15 -13.69 8.83
CA LYS A 53 -1.19 -15.00 9.48
C LYS A 53 0.09 -15.80 9.22
N GLY A 54 0.69 -16.31 10.29
CA GLY A 54 1.88 -17.16 10.22
C GLY A 54 3.22 -16.42 10.04
N THR A 55 3.24 -15.09 10.10
CA THR A 55 4.48 -14.31 10.05
C THR A 55 4.44 -13.09 10.98
N LYS A 56 5.61 -12.62 11.41
CA LYS A 56 5.76 -11.38 12.18
C LYS A 56 5.94 -10.13 11.30
N TYR A 57 6.05 -10.33 9.99
CA TYR A 57 6.31 -9.26 9.04
C TYR A 57 4.99 -8.68 8.51
N ARG A 58 4.94 -7.35 8.43
CA ARG A 58 3.87 -6.61 7.75
C ARG A 58 4.06 -6.73 6.23
N ALA A 59 2.98 -6.57 5.48
CA ALA A 59 3.03 -6.57 4.01
C ALA A 59 2.34 -5.34 3.44
N ALA A 60 2.96 -4.71 2.45
CA ALA A 60 2.39 -3.60 1.70
C ALA A 60 1.97 -4.05 0.31
N SER A 61 0.86 -3.51 -0.20
CA SER A 61 0.31 -3.86 -1.50
C SER A 61 -0.41 -2.68 -2.14
N ASN A 62 -0.68 -2.77 -3.43
CA ASN A 62 -1.38 -1.73 -4.21
C ASN A 62 -0.70 -0.33 -4.19
N ILE A 63 0.60 -0.26 -3.86
CA ILE A 63 1.38 0.98 -3.74
C ILE A 63 1.30 1.80 -5.05
N PHE A 64 1.49 1.14 -6.20
CA PHE A 64 1.40 1.76 -7.54
C PHE A 64 0.04 1.53 -8.21
N GLY A 65 -1.01 1.28 -7.43
CA GLY A 65 -2.33 0.87 -7.94
C GLY A 65 -3.10 1.88 -8.78
N SER A 66 -2.63 3.13 -8.87
CA SER A 66 -3.17 4.13 -9.78
C SER A 66 -2.05 5.01 -10.34
N LEU A 67 -2.29 5.60 -11.53
CA LEU A 67 -1.36 6.54 -12.13
C LEU A 67 -1.20 7.80 -11.27
N GLU A 68 -2.28 8.29 -10.67
CA GLU A 68 -2.25 9.45 -9.77
C GLU A 68 -1.37 9.20 -8.55
N ARG A 69 -1.52 8.05 -7.89
CA ARG A 69 -0.67 7.66 -6.75
C ARG A 69 0.78 7.46 -7.18
N SER A 70 1.03 6.90 -8.36
CA SER A 70 2.38 6.77 -8.90
C SER A 70 3.02 8.14 -9.15
N LYS A 71 2.31 9.07 -9.79
CA LYS A 71 2.77 10.46 -9.96
C LYS A 71 3.02 11.14 -8.62
N PHE A 72 2.16 10.92 -7.63
CA PHE A 72 2.35 11.43 -6.28
C PHE A 72 3.65 10.93 -5.64
N ILE A 73 3.93 9.61 -5.70
CA ILE A 73 5.16 9.00 -5.17
C ILE A 73 6.41 9.62 -5.82
N PHE A 74 6.34 9.90 -7.13
CA PHE A 74 7.47 10.41 -7.89
C PHE A 74 7.43 11.93 -8.14
N ARG A 75 6.60 12.68 -7.42
CA ARG A 75 6.35 14.12 -7.64
C ARG A 75 7.60 15.01 -7.61
N ASP A 76 8.65 14.56 -6.92
CA ASP A 76 9.94 15.27 -6.80
C ASP A 76 10.98 14.82 -7.85
N THR A 77 10.60 13.90 -8.75
CA THR A 77 11.52 13.26 -9.72
C THR A 77 11.00 13.17 -11.15
N LEU A 78 9.69 13.12 -11.35
CA LEU A 78 9.06 13.19 -12.67
C LEU A 78 8.76 14.67 -12.98
N ALA A 79 9.79 15.39 -13.42
CA ALA A 79 9.64 16.71 -14.06
C ALA A 79 9.21 16.53 -15.52
#